data_AF-A0A9X1RGG6-F1
#
_entry.id   AF-A0A9X1RGG6-F1
#
_cell.length_a   1.000
_cell.length_b   1.000
_cell.length_c   1.000
_cell.angle_alpha   90.00
_cell.angle_beta   90.00
_cell.angle_gamma   90.00
#
_symmetry.space_group_name_H-M   'P 1'
#
loop_
_entity.id
_entity.type
_entity.pdbx_description
1 polymer ?
#
loop_
_entity_poly.entity_id
_entity_poly.type
_entity_poly.pdbx_seq_one_letter_code
_entity_poly.pdbx_strand_id
1 'polypeptide(L)'
;MRAAWKVFCLSAVVLAATLGLAHLLVPDVVPVGYAEELQPSWAILTAFALRAIALTAAWVAIITVSLLVGTKLYRTLSGAVTR
;
A
#
# COMPACT_ATOMS: atom_id res chain seq x y z
N MET A 1 -0.22 20.54 6.11
CA MET A 1 0.26 19.79 4.93
C MET A 1 1.40 18.81 5.23
N ARG A 2 2.34 19.09 6.15
CA ARG A 2 3.41 18.14 6.56
C ARG A 2 2.90 16.80 7.11
N ALA A 3 1.77 16.78 7.83
CA ALA A 3 1.22 15.55 8.41
C ALA A 3 0.74 14.55 7.35
N ALA A 4 -0.08 14.97 6.39
CA ALA A 4 -0.55 14.10 5.29
C ALA A 4 0.61 13.58 4.44
N TRP A 5 1.62 14.42 4.17
CA TRP A 5 2.84 13.99 3.48
C TRP A 5 3.63 12.94 4.26
N LYS A 6 3.74 13.08 5.59
CA LYS A 6 4.38 12.08 6.46
C LYS A 6 3.65 10.74 6.43
N VAL A 7 2.31 10.75 6.46
CA VAL A 7 1.50 9.52 6.41
C VAL A 7 1.66 8.83 5.05
N PHE A 8 1.67 9.59 3.96
CA PHE A 8 1.95 9.05 2.63
C PHE A 8 3.35 8.42 2.55
N CYS A 9 4.40 9.11 3.01
CA CYS A 9 5.75 8.55 3.04
C CYS A 9 5.85 7.29 3.91
N LEU A 10 5.24 7.29 5.09
CA LEU A 10 5.18 6.11 5.96
C LEU A 10 4.50 4.93 5.27
N SER A 11 3.35 5.17 4.65
CA SER A 11 2.60 4.17 3.90
C SER A 11 3.39 3.63 2.71
N ALA A 12 4.09 4.49 1.97
CA ALA A 12 4.98 4.09 0.88
C ALA A 12 6.17 3.24 1.35
N VAL A 13 6.77 3.58 2.50
CA VAL A 13 7.84 2.79 3.12
C VAL A 13 7.32 1.42 3.56
N VAL A 14 6.15 1.36 4.19
CA VAL A 14 5.52 0.08 4.58
C VAL A 14 5.21 -0.78 3.36
N LEU A 15 4.73 -0.18 2.27
CA LEU A 15 4.48 -0.87 1.00
C LEU A 15 5.77 -1.44 0.40
N ALA A 16 6.83 -0.63 0.30
CA ALA A 16 8.12 -1.08 -0.22
C ALA A 16 8.73 -2.19 0.65
N ALA A 17 8.65 -2.05 1.98
CA ALA A 17 9.13 -3.04 2.92
C ALA A 17 8.35 -4.36 2.79
N THR A 18 7.02 -4.32 2.69
CA THR A 18 6.21 -5.54 2.55
C THR A 18 6.40 -6.23 1.21
N LEU A 19 6.56 -5.48 0.11
CA LEU A 19 6.92 -6.06 -1.19
C LEU A 19 8.30 -6.70 -1.16
N GLY A 20 9.30 -6.02 -0.59
CA GLY A 20 10.64 -6.57 -0.44
C GLY A 20 10.65 -7.82 0.44
N LEU A 21 9.92 -7.80 1.55
CA LEU A 21 9.81 -8.94 2.47
C LEU A 21 9.05 -10.11 1.83
N ALA A 22 8.04 -9.84 0.99
CA ALA A 22 7.35 -10.87 0.23
C ALA A 22 8.28 -11.56 -0.78
N HIS A 23 9.11 -10.79 -1.50
CA HIS A 23 10.11 -11.37 -2.41
C HIS A 23 11.22 -12.14 -1.67
N LEU A 24 11.58 -11.74 -0.45
CA LEU A 24 12.67 -12.38 0.30
C LEU A 24 12.23 -13.64 1.06
N LEU A 25 11.08 -13.60 1.75
CA LEU A 25 10.62 -14.71 2.58
C LEU A 25 9.86 -15.75 1.78
N VAL A 26 9.20 -15.34 0.69
CA VAL A 26 8.27 -16.21 -0.02
C VAL A 26 8.38 -16.01 -1.55
N PRO A 27 9.55 -16.29 -2.14
CA PRO A 27 9.79 -16.07 -3.57
C PRO A 27 8.91 -16.94 -4.49
N ASP A 28 8.39 -18.07 -4.00
CA ASP A 28 7.78 -19.11 -4.85
C ASP A 28 6.47 -19.70 -4.30
N VAL A 29 5.67 -18.88 -3.58
CA VAL A 29 4.31 -19.30 -3.22
C VAL A 29 3.36 -19.03 -4.37
N VAL A 30 3.07 -20.11 -5.08
CA VAL A 30 2.02 -20.20 -6.09
C VAL A 30 0.65 -20.01 -5.41
N PRO A 31 -0.31 -19.29 -6.03
CA PRO A 31 -1.66 -19.15 -5.49
C PRO A 31 -2.27 -20.51 -5.11
N VAL A 32 -2.99 -20.52 -3.99
CA VAL A 32 -3.65 -21.71 -3.44
C VAL A 32 -4.53 -22.36 -4.52
N GLY A 33 -4.28 -23.63 -4.81
CA GLY A 33 -4.98 -24.38 -5.86
C GLY A 33 -4.24 -24.52 -7.20
N TYR A 34 -3.08 -23.86 -7.36
CA TYR A 34 -2.24 -23.97 -8.56
C TYR A 34 -0.88 -24.66 -8.30
N ALA A 35 -0.62 -25.11 -7.06
CA ALA A 35 0.60 -25.84 -6.72
C ALA A 35 0.40 -27.35 -6.91
N GLU A 36 1.28 -27.98 -7.68
CA GLU A 36 1.32 -29.43 -7.88
C GLU A 36 1.80 -30.18 -6.61
N GLU A 37 2.56 -29.50 -5.75
CA GLU A 37 3.04 -30.00 -4.46
C GLU A 37 2.36 -29.30 -3.27
N LEU A 38 2.22 -30.04 -2.15
CA LEU A 38 1.60 -29.53 -0.94
C LEU A 38 2.51 -28.46 -0.29
N GLN A 39 2.23 -27.19 -0.55
CA GLN A 39 2.98 -26.09 0.05
C GLN A 39 2.77 -26.06 1.57
N PRO A 40 3.82 -25.74 2.35
CA PRO A 40 3.72 -25.66 3.78
C PRO A 40 2.78 -24.51 4.18
N SER A 41 1.84 -24.79 5.09
CA SER A 41 0.78 -23.87 5.51
C SER A 41 1.31 -22.53 6.05
N TRP A 42 2.48 -22.53 6.68
CA TRP A 42 3.11 -21.31 7.18
C TRP A 42 3.52 -20.35 6.05
N ALA A 43 3.97 -20.85 4.89
CA ALA A 43 4.39 -20.03 3.76
C ALA A 43 3.20 -19.38 3.04
N ILE A 44 2.09 -20.10 2.93
CA ILE A 44 0.83 -19.56 2.39
C ILE A 44 0.29 -18.45 3.31
N LEU A 45 0.27 -18.69 4.63
CA LEU A 45 -0.23 -17.71 5.61
C LEU A 45 0.62 -16.44 5.64
N THR A 46 1.95 -16.55 5.57
CA THR A 46 2.85 -15.38 5.53
C THR A 46 2.71 -14.60 4.22
N ALA A 47 2.64 -15.28 3.07
CA ALA A 47 2.40 -14.63 1.79
C ALA A 47 1.07 -13.87 1.78
N PHE A 48 0.00 -14.49 2.27
CA PHE A 48 -1.31 -13.85 2.38
C PHE A 48 -1.28 -12.64 3.30
N ALA A 49 -0.68 -12.76 4.49
CA ALA A 49 -0.54 -11.66 5.44
C ALA A 49 0.23 -10.48 4.83
N LEU A 50 1.36 -10.75 4.16
CA LEU A 50 2.14 -9.71 3.49
C LEU A 50 1.36 -9.03 2.36
N ARG A 51 0.60 -9.79 1.56
CA ARG A 51 -0.28 -9.23 0.52
C ARG A 51 -1.37 -8.33 1.11
N ALA A 52 -2.00 -8.77 2.20
CA ALA A 52 -3.04 -7.99 2.88
C ALA A 52 -2.49 -6.67 3.43
N ILE A 53 -1.31 -6.68 4.05
CA ILE A 53 -0.65 -5.47 4.55
C ILE A 53 -0.26 -4.55 3.38
N ALA A 54 0.32 -5.10 2.32
CA ALA A 54 0.70 -4.33 1.14
C ALA A 54 -0.52 -3.64 0.50
N LEU A 55 -1.63 -4.37 0.31
CA LEU A 55 -2.87 -3.78 -0.21
C LEU A 55 -3.40 -2.69 0.74
N THR A 56 -3.44 -2.94 2.04
CA THR A 56 -3.90 -1.94 3.03
C THR A 56 -3.04 -0.68 2.99
N ALA A 57 -1.71 -0.84 2.91
CA ALA A 57 -0.78 0.26 2.75
C ALA A 57 -1.07 1.02 1.45
N ALA A 58 -1.27 0.33 0.33
CA ALA A 58 -1.61 0.96 -0.94
C ALA A 58 -2.92 1.79 -0.86
N TRP A 59 -3.97 1.26 -0.21
CA TRP A 59 -5.22 1.99 0.03
C TRP A 59 -4.98 3.28 0.84
N VAL A 60 -4.22 3.20 1.92
CA VAL A 60 -3.87 4.38 2.74
C VAL A 60 -3.08 5.41 1.92
N ALA A 61 -2.13 4.96 1.09
CA ALA A 61 -1.38 5.83 0.19
C ALA A 61 -2.31 6.55 -0.80
N ILE A 62 -3.25 5.83 -1.42
CA ILE A 62 -4.21 6.40 -2.39
C ILE A 62 -5.12 7.43 -1.71
N ILE A 63 -5.66 7.12 -0.54
CA ILE A 63 -6.55 8.04 0.20
C ILE A 63 -5.79 9.31 0.59
N THR A 64 -4.57 9.17 1.12
CA THR A 64 -3.77 10.33 1.54
C THR A 64 -3.35 11.22 0.38
N VAL A 65 -2.97 10.64 -0.78
CA VAL A 65 -2.71 11.41 -2.01
C VAL A 65 -3.97 12.09 -2.51
N SER A 66 -5.10 11.38 -2.55
CA SER A 66 -6.39 11.93 -2.98
C SER A 66 -6.80 13.14 -2.14
N LEU A 67 -6.63 13.06 -0.81
CA LEU A 67 -6.89 14.19 0.10
C LEU A 67 -5.91 15.35 -0.12
N LEU A 68 -4.63 15.06 -0.34
CA LEU A 68 -3.62 16.10 -0.58
C LEU A 68 -3.90 16.86 -1.89
N VAL A 69 -4.24 16.15 -2.95
CA VAL A 69 -4.61 16.72 -4.26
C VAL A 69 -5.93 17.47 -4.15
N GLY A 70 -6.95 16.87 -3.55
CA GLY A 70 -8.28 17.47 -3.38
C GLY A 70 -8.23 18.78 -2.59
N THR A 71 -7.48 18.81 -1.48
CA THR A 71 -7.33 20.04 -0.68
C THR A 71 -6.53 21.12 -1.40
N LYS A 72 -5.52 20.76 -2.19
CA LYS A 72 -4.75 21.72 -3.00
C LYS A 72 -5.60 22.30 -4.13
N LEU A 73 -6.35 21.45 -4.83
CA LEU A 73 -7.26 21.85 -5.90
C LEU A 73 -8.39 22.74 -5.37
N TYR A 74 -9.02 22.35 -4.26
CA TYR A 74 -10.03 23.16 -3.58
C TYR A 74 -9.50 24.54 -3.23
N ARG A 75 -8.30 24.63 -2.65
CA ARG A 75 -7.69 25.93 -2.30
C ARG A 75 -7.42 26.80 -3.53
N THR A 76 -6.94 26.23 -4.63
CA THR A 76 -6.72 26.97 -5.88
C THR A 76 -8.04 27.48 -6.47
N LEU A 77 -9.09 26.66 -6.46
CA LEU A 77 -10.41 27.04 -6.96
C LEU A 77 -11.08 28.10 -6.08
N SER A 78 -11.09 27.91 -4.75
CA SER A 78 -11.66 28.90 -3.82
C SER A 78 -10.89 30.23 -3.80
N GLY A 79 -9.57 30.19 -3.99
CA GLY A 79 -8.74 31.39 -4.10
C GLY A 79 -8.89 32.13 -5.44
N ALA A 80 -9.28 31.42 -6.51
CA ALA A 80 -9.61 32.02 -7.80
C ALA A 80 -11.02 32.65 -7.81
N VAL A 81 -11.96 32.12 -7.03
CA VAL A 81 -13.35 32.63 -6.95
C VAL A 81 -13.49 33.91 -6.12
N THR A 82 -12.50 34.22 -5.28
CA THR A 82 -12.48 35.41 -4.40
C THR A 82 -11.61 36.57 -4.92
N ARG A 83 -11.06 36.43 -6.14
CA ARG A 83 -10.29 37.46 -6.83
C ARG A 83 -11.07 38.00 -8.02
#